data_AF-A0A8T6CEF4-F1
#
_entry.id   AF-A0A8T6CEF4-F1
#
_cell.length_a   1.000
_cell.length_b   1.000
_cell.length_c   1.000
_cell.angle_alpha   90.00
_cell.angle_beta   90.00
_cell.angle_gamma   90.00
#
_symmetry.space_group_name_H-M   'P 1'
#
loop_
_entity.id
_entity.type
_entity.pdbx_description
1 polymer ?
#
loop_
_entity_poly.entity_id
_entity_poly.type
_entity_poly.pdbx_seq_one_letter_code
_entity_poly.pdbx_strand_id
1 'polypeptide(L)' 'MHLVVCAKQIPDPETPPAAFRIDEANNEVIPAQGIPPVLSQFDGMAAEAALRIV' A
#
# COMPACT_ATOMS: atom_id res chain seq x y z
N MET A 1 3.70 -8.93 -26.73
CA MET A 1 3.22 -7.71 -26.04
C MET A 1 3.98 -7.57 -24.73
N HIS A 2 4.37 -6.36 -24.34
CA HIS A 2 5.02 -6.11 -23.06
C HIS A 2 4.09 -5.26 -22.19
N LEU A 3 3.79 -5.74 -20.99
CA LEU A 3 2.96 -5.05 -20.01
C LEU A 3 3.83 -4.64 -18.83
N VAL A 4 3.69 -3.39 -18.39
CA VAL A 4 4.33 -2.87 -17.17
C VAL A 4 3.23 -2.47 -16.22
N VAL A 5 3.27 -2.97 -15.00
CA VAL A 5 2.30 -2.66 -13.94
C VAL A 5 2.99 -1.82 -12.88
N CYS A 6 2.50 -0.59 -12.69
CA CYS A 6 2.93 0.26 -11.58
C CYS A 6 2.34 -0.29 -10.29
N ALA A 7 3.17 -0.41 -9.25
CA ALA A 7 2.77 -0.91 -7.95
C ALA A 7 3.28 0.00 -6.83
N LYS A 8 2.46 0.15 -5.79
CA LYS A 8 2.74 1.00 -4.64
C LYS A 8 2.50 0.21 -3.35
N GLN A 9 3.46 0.34 -2.43
CA GLN A 9 3.25 -0.04 -1.03
C GLN A 9 2.47 1.06 -0.31
N ILE A 10 1.47 0.65 0.45
CA ILE A 10 0.61 1.52 1.25
C ILE A 10 0.60 1.05 2.71
N PRO A 11 0.29 1.92 3.68
CA PRO A 11 -0.05 1.47 5.03
C PRO A 11 -1.17 0.43 4.98
N ASP A 12 -1.09 -0.60 5.82
CA ASP A 12 -2.11 -1.64 5.87
C ASP A 12 -3.49 -1.03 6.21
N PRO A 13 -4.49 -1.13 5.30
CA PRO A 13 -5.84 -0.62 5.54
C PRO A 13 -6.54 -1.28 6.74
N GLU A 14 -6.13 -2.48 7.13
CA GLU A 14 -6.66 -3.22 8.28
C GLU A 14 -6.01 -2.78 9.60
N THR A 15 -5.03 -1.87 9.54
CA THR A 15 -4.41 -1.28 10.73
C THR A 15 -5.47 -0.58 11.58
N PRO A 16 -5.58 -0.87 12.90
CA PRO A 16 -6.52 -0.18 13.76
C PRO A 16 -6.29 1.35 13.73
N PRO A 17 -7.34 2.18 13.66
CA PRO A 17 -7.19 3.64 13.63
C PRO A 17 -6.42 4.20 14.83
N ALA A 18 -6.48 3.53 15.98
CA ALA A 18 -5.73 3.90 17.18
C ALA A 18 -4.20 3.78 17.04
N ALA A 19 -3.72 2.97 16.08
CA ALA A 19 -2.30 2.83 15.78
C ALA A 19 -1.80 3.88 14.77
N PHE A 20 -2.71 4.61 14.12
CA PHE A 20 -2.37 5.70 13.21
C PHE A 20 -2.09 6.98 13.99
N ARG A 21 -0.95 7.63 13.74
CA ARG A 21 -0.57 8.88 14.39
C ARG A 21 -0.01 9.86 13.37
N ILE A 22 -0.28 11.14 13.59
CA ILE A 22 0.29 12.24 12.81
C ILE A 22 1.26 12.99 13.73
N ASP A 23 2.46 13.25 13.23
CA ASP A 23 3.38 14.21 13.83
C ASP A 23 2.98 15.62 13.35
N GLU A 24 2.29 16.37 14.20
CA GLU A 24 1.82 17.72 13.86
C GLU A 24 2.96 18.75 13.71
N ALA A 25 4.13 18.48 14.30
CA ALA A 25 5.27 19.40 14.21
C ALA A 25 5.97 19.30 12.85
N ASN A 26 6.08 18.07 12.31
CA ASN A 26 6.70 17.79 11.02
C ASN A 26 5.70 17.60 9.88
N ASN A 27 4.40 17.53 10.20
CA ASN A 27 3.29 17.26 9.28
C ASN A 27 3.45 15.92 8.52
N GLU A 28 3.90 14.90 9.24
CA GLU A 28 4.18 13.56 8.71
C GLU A 28 3.32 12.49 9.37
N VAL A 29 3.04 11.42 8.63
CA VAL A 29 2.38 10.23 9.18
C VAL A 29 3.42 9.36 9.86
N ILE A 30 3.20 9.05 11.14
CA ILE A 30 4.02 8.08 11.88
C ILE A 30 3.47 6.68 11.56
N PRO A 31 4.28 5.79 10.94
CA PRO A 31 3.85 4.44 10.64
C PRO A 31 3.50 3.65 11.90
N ALA A 32 2.50 2.77 11.82
CA ALA A 32 2.13 1.90 12.92
C ALA A 32 3.28 0.94 13.25
N GLN A 33 3.73 0.96 14.50
CA GLN A 33 4.89 0.19 14.94
C GLN A 33 4.59 -1.32 14.89
N GLY A 34 5.41 -2.08 14.18
CA GLY A 34 5.28 -3.54 14.06
C GLY A 34 4.27 -4.03 13.02
N ILE A 35 3.57 -3.14 12.33
CA ILE A 35 2.68 -3.49 11.21
C ILE A 35 3.37 -3.11 9.89
N PRO A 36 3.76 -4.07 9.05
CA PRO A 36 4.43 -3.76 7.79
C PRO A 36 3.44 -3.16 6.78
N PRO A 37 3.91 -2.30 5.86
CA PRO A 37 3.09 -1.83 4.74
C PRO A 37 2.76 -2.99 3.78
N VAL A 38 1.63 -2.87 3.09
CA VAL A 38 1.12 -3.89 2.16
C VAL A 38 1.07 -3.35 0.73
N LEU A 39 1.03 -4.25 -0.25
CA LEU A 39 0.77 -3.87 -1.64
C LEU A 39 -0.66 -3.32 -1.75
N SER A 40 -0.84 -2.20 -2.46
CA SER A 40 -2.16 -1.70 -2.84
C SER A 40 -2.98 -2.80 -3.51
N GLN A 41 -4.21 -3.04 -3.03
CA GLN A 41 -5.09 -4.07 -3.61
C GLN A 41 -5.35 -3.83 -5.10
N PHE A 42 -5.40 -2.56 -5.51
CA PHE A 42 -5.66 -2.17 -6.89
C PHE A 42 -4.51 -2.59 -7.80
N ASP A 43 -3.30 -2.47 -7.30
CA ASP A 43 -2.09 -2.77 -8.05
C ASP A 43 -1.90 -4.30 -8.13
N GLY A 44 -2.27 -5.02 -7.07
CA GLY A 44 -2.37 -6.49 -7.09
C GLY A 44 -3.38 -7.00 -8.13
N MET A 45 -4.55 -6.37 -8.22
CA MET A 45 -5.54 -6.68 -9.27
C MET A 45 -5.03 -6.34 -10.67
N ALA A 46 -4.29 -5.23 -10.83
CA ALA A 46 -3.68 -4.87 -12.10
C ALA A 46 -2.61 -5.88 -12.53
N ALA A 47 -1.80 -6.38 -11.59
CA ALA A 47 -0.82 -7.43 -11.84
C ALA A 47 -1.50 -8.74 -12.27
N GLU A 48 -2.55 -9.17 -11.56
CA GLU A 48 -3.34 -10.35 -11.93
C GLU A 48 -3.98 -10.20 -13.32
N ALA A 49 -4.55 -9.04 -13.64
CA ALA A 49 -5.11 -8.77 -14.95
C ALA A 49 -4.04 -8.85 -16.06
N ALA A 50 -2.84 -8.31 -15.82
CA ALA A 50 -1.73 -8.41 -16.75
C ALA A 50 -1.28 -9.87 -16.96
N LEU A 51 -1.24 -10.67 -15.89
CA LEU A 51 -0.89 -12.10 -15.94
C LEU A 51 -1.89 -12.93 -16.76
N ARG A 52 -3.18 -12.57 -16.76
CA ARG A 52 -4.20 -13.26 -17.56
C ARG A 52 -4.13 -12.99 -19.05
N ILE A 53 -3.51 -11.87 -19.43
CA ILE A 53 -3.39 -11.47 -20.82
C ILE A 53 -2.15 -12.10 -21.47
N VAL A 54 -1.13 -12.44 -20.68
CA VAL A 54 0.15 -13.01 -21.16
C VAL A 54 0.11 -14.53 -21.33
#